data_AF-A0A0F0KNK6-F1
#
_entry.id   AF-A0A0F0KNK6-F1
#
_cell.length_a   1.000
_cell.length_b   1.000
_cell.length_c   1.000
_cell.angle_alpha   90.00
_cell.angle_beta   90.00
_cell.angle_gamma   90.00
#
_symmetry.space_group_name_H-M   'P 1'
#
loop_
_entity.id
_entity.type
_entity.pdbx_description
1 polymer ?
#
loop_
_entity_poly.entity_id
_entity_poly.type
_entity_poly.pdbx_seq_one_letter_code
_entity_poly.pdbx_strand_id
1 'polypeptide(L)'
;MNALDAVGTIAEVLSWIGLGLGLPLLVIVFLVKMHDGSWLPHEVFILEDEHGRALARWFTAGDFRERPLRAEESIHWHGREEVDAFVSEHHPGLMRFEPRRPLLHAFQVLGITLTAVGAGAVILSVVLLFVG
;
A
#
# COMPACT_ATOMS: atom_id res chain seq x y z
N MET A 1 32.00 21.64 23.57
CA MET A 1 30.60 21.36 23.20
C MET A 1 29.83 21.14 24.48
N ASN A 2 28.80 21.95 24.73
CA ASN A 2 27.91 21.70 25.85
C ASN A 2 26.94 20.58 25.48
N ALA A 3 26.40 19.88 26.48
CA ALA A 3 25.48 18.75 26.23
C ALA A 3 24.24 19.18 25.41
N LEU A 4 23.76 20.40 25.61
CA LEU A 4 22.64 20.98 24.86
C LEU A 4 22.96 21.15 23.36
N ASP A 5 24.17 21.63 23.03
CA ASP A 5 24.60 21.80 21.64
C ASP A 5 24.61 20.45 20.91
N ALA A 6 25.14 19.41 21.58
CA ALA A 6 25.20 18.06 21.03
C ALA A 6 23.80 17.49 20.77
N VAL A 7 22.85 17.68 21.70
CA VAL A 7 21.46 17.24 21.51
C VAL A 7 20.79 18.01 20.37
N GLY A 8 21.03 19.32 20.26
CA GLY A 8 20.53 20.14 19.16
C GLY A 8 21.00 19.63 17.79
N THR A 9 22.29 19.33 17.64
CA THR A 9 22.84 18.76 16.40
C THR A 9 22.25 17.38 16.07
N ILE A 10 22.08 16.51 17.07
CA ILE A 10 21.46 15.19 16.87
C ILE A 10 20.01 15.34 16.42
N ALA A 11 19.26 16.24 17.07
CA ALA A 11 17.87 16.52 16.73
C ALA A 11 17.75 17.08 15.30
N GLU A 12 18.67 17.95 14.90
CA GLU A 12 18.72 18.45 13.53
C GLU A 12 18.92 17.30 12.52
N VAL A 13 19.95 16.48 12.67
CA VAL A 13 20.21 15.35 11.75
C VAL A 13 19.02 14.39 11.70
N LEU A 14 18.41 14.07 12.85
CA LEU A 14 17.22 13.22 12.91
C LEU A 14 16.02 13.86 12.21
N SER A 15 15.87 15.19 12.27
CA SER A 15 14.81 15.88 11.53
C SER A 15 14.98 15.76 10.02
N TRP A 16 16.22 15.96 9.51
CA TRP A 16 16.53 15.85 8.09
C TRP A 16 16.27 14.45 7.57
N ILE A 17 16.71 13.41 8.29
CA ILE A 17 16.49 12.03 7.90
C ILE A 17 15.01 11.64 8.06
N GLY A 18 14.42 11.91 9.21
CA GLY A 18 13.06 11.50 9.54
C GLY A 18 12.01 12.17 8.65
N LEU A 19 12.06 13.49 8.51
CA LEU A 19 11.14 14.22 7.63
C LEU A 19 11.53 14.08 6.16
N GLY A 20 12.82 14.16 5.83
CA GLY A 20 13.30 14.12 4.46
C GLY A 20 13.08 12.78 3.77
N LEU A 21 13.11 11.65 4.48
CA LEU A 21 12.73 10.35 3.93
C LEU A 21 11.26 9.99 4.22
N GLY A 22 10.77 10.29 5.42
CA GLY A 22 9.43 9.90 5.84
C GLY A 22 8.33 10.57 5.02
N LEU A 23 8.42 11.88 4.79
CA LEU A 23 7.39 12.62 4.04
C LEU A 23 7.29 12.17 2.58
N PRO A 24 8.38 12.08 1.79
CA PRO A 24 8.28 11.56 0.43
C PRO A 24 7.72 10.14 0.36
N LEU A 25 8.10 9.28 1.32
CA LEU A 25 7.58 7.91 1.37
C LEU A 25 6.07 7.89 1.60
N LEU A 26 5.56 8.72 2.51
CA LEU A 26 4.13 8.90 2.73
C LEU A 26 3.42 9.46 1.50
N VAL A 27 4.02 10.43 0.81
CA VAL A 27 3.47 10.98 -0.45
C VAL A 27 3.37 9.89 -1.50
N ILE A 28 4.40 9.06 -1.70
CA ILE A 28 4.36 7.95 -2.65
C ILE A 28 3.25 6.96 -2.28
N VAL A 29 3.17 6.54 -1.02
CA VAL A 29 2.10 5.64 -0.54
C VAL A 29 0.73 6.25 -0.80
N PHE A 30 0.56 7.54 -0.53
CA PHE A 30 -0.70 8.26 -0.74
C PHE A 30 -1.07 8.32 -2.22
N LEU A 31 -0.13 8.66 -3.11
CA LEU A 31 -0.34 8.70 -4.55
C LEU A 31 -0.73 7.33 -5.09
N VAL A 32 -0.04 6.27 -4.65
CA VAL A 32 -0.37 4.90 -5.07
C VAL A 32 -1.76 4.50 -4.57
N LYS A 33 -2.14 4.84 -3.34
CA LYS A 33 -3.50 4.58 -2.82
C LYS A 33 -4.57 5.36 -3.57
N MET A 34 -4.30 6.61 -3.93
CA MET A 34 -5.21 7.42 -4.75
C MET A 34 -5.38 6.82 -6.14
N HIS A 35 -4.28 6.38 -6.77
CA HIS A 35 -4.32 5.84 -8.13
C HIS A 35 -4.88 4.42 -8.21
N ASP A 36 -4.61 3.56 -7.24
CA ASP A 36 -5.14 2.18 -7.22
C ASP A 36 -6.67 2.15 -7.06
N GLY A 37 -7.29 3.23 -6.57
CA GLY A 37 -8.74 3.37 -6.45
C GLY A 37 -9.38 2.47 -5.38
N SER A 38 -10.71 2.47 -5.34
CA SER A 38 -11.46 1.55 -4.47
C SER A 38 -11.47 0.15 -5.09
N TRP A 39 -11.19 -0.85 -4.27
CA TRP A 39 -11.25 -2.27 -4.64
C TRP A 39 -12.48 -2.85 -3.97
N LEU A 40 -13.52 -3.12 -4.75
CA LEU A 40 -14.77 -3.65 -4.22
C LEU A 40 -14.75 -5.17 -4.25
N PRO A 41 -15.25 -5.83 -3.19
CA PRO A 41 -15.46 -7.27 -3.21
C PRO A 41 -16.52 -7.58 -4.28
N HIS A 42 -16.22 -8.53 -5.15
CA HIS A 42 -17.14 -9.09 -6.13
C HIS A 42 -17.01 -10.60 -6.12
N GLU A 43 -18.14 -11.26 -6.33
CA GLU A 43 -18.22 -12.71 -6.50
C GLU A 43 -17.68 -13.06 -7.89
N VAL A 44 -16.65 -13.90 -7.94
CA VAL A 44 -15.99 -14.29 -9.19
C VAL A 44 -16.14 -15.79 -9.39
N PHE A 45 -16.70 -16.14 -10.54
CA PHE A 45 -16.90 -17.52 -10.96
C PHE A 45 -15.67 -18.01 -11.71
N ILE A 46 -15.22 -19.23 -11.40
CA ILE A 46 -14.11 -19.86 -12.09
C ILE A 46 -14.67 -20.94 -13.03
N LEU A 47 -14.50 -20.72 -14.32
CA LEU A 47 -14.93 -21.60 -15.40
C LEU A 47 -13.71 -22.31 -15.99
N GLU A 48 -13.86 -23.54 -16.46
CA GLU A 48 -12.82 -24.18 -17.26
C GLU A 48 -13.07 -23.92 -18.75
N ASP A 49 -12.04 -23.41 -19.45
CA ASP A 49 -11.99 -23.32 -20.91
C ASP A 49 -11.98 -24.73 -21.53
N GLU A 50 -12.34 -24.85 -22.82
CA GLU A 50 -12.26 -26.10 -23.59
C GLU A 50 -10.85 -26.71 -23.62
N HIS A 51 -9.84 -25.91 -23.30
CA HIS A 51 -8.43 -26.30 -23.18
C HIS A 51 -7.99 -26.67 -21.74
N GLY A 52 -8.93 -26.77 -20.79
CA GLY A 52 -8.67 -27.08 -19.39
C GLY A 52 -7.99 -25.96 -18.60
N ARG A 53 -8.08 -24.70 -19.08
CA ARG A 53 -7.53 -23.53 -18.39
C ARG A 53 -8.63 -22.87 -17.56
N ALA A 54 -8.31 -22.56 -16.31
CA ALA A 54 -9.24 -21.84 -15.45
C ALA A 54 -9.37 -20.37 -15.90
N LEU A 55 -10.60 -19.94 -16.15
CA LEU A 55 -11.03 -18.60 -16.54
C LEU A 55 -11.80 -17.99 -15.36
N ALA A 56 -11.37 -16.83 -14.89
CA ALA A 56 -12.11 -16.05 -13.92
C ALA A 56 -13.12 -15.17 -14.67
N ARG A 57 -14.40 -15.29 -14.34
CA ARG A 57 -15.50 -14.49 -14.88
C ARG A 57 -16.20 -13.72 -13.77
N TRP A 58 -16.36 -12.42 -13.97
CA TRP A 58 -17.09 -11.56 -13.05
C TRP A 58 -17.97 -10.59 -13.83
N PHE A 59 -19.03 -10.12 -13.18
CA PHE A 59 -19.92 -9.11 -13.73
C PHE A 59 -19.57 -7.75 -13.12
N THR A 60 -19.24 -6.76 -13.95
CA THR A 60 -18.91 -5.41 -13.46
C THR A 60 -19.31 -4.36 -14.49
N ALA A 61 -19.75 -3.19 -14.02
CA ALA A 61 -20.15 -2.06 -14.86
C ALA A 61 -21.18 -2.42 -15.97
N GLY A 62 -22.05 -3.39 -15.72
CA GLY A 62 -23.10 -3.81 -16.65
C GLY A 62 -22.66 -4.83 -17.71
N ASP A 63 -21.43 -5.32 -17.66
CA ASP A 63 -20.90 -6.29 -18.62
C ASP A 63 -20.15 -7.45 -17.94
N PHE A 64 -20.11 -8.60 -18.62
CA PHE A 64 -19.31 -9.73 -18.18
C PHE A 64 -17.87 -9.55 -18.63
N ARG A 65 -16.94 -9.71 -17.70
CA ARG A 65 -15.52 -9.74 -18.00
C ARG A 65 -14.94 -11.08 -17.64
N GLU A 66 -14.07 -11.56 -18.52
CA GLU A 66 -13.39 -12.83 -18.41
C GLU A 66 -11.89 -12.61 -18.53
N ARG A 67 -11.13 -13.32 -17.70
CA ARG A 67 -9.66 -13.31 -17.75
C ARG A 67 -9.13 -14.70 -17.41
N PRO A 68 -8.19 -15.25 -18.18
CA PRO A 68 -7.49 -16.48 -17.79
C PRO A 68 -6.74 -16.27 -16.48
N LEU A 69 -6.87 -17.23 -15.56
CA LEU A 69 -6.08 -17.25 -14.32
C LEU A 69 -4.60 -17.44 -14.67
N ARG A 70 -3.74 -16.68 -13.98
CA ARG A 70 -2.29 -16.91 -14.06
C ARG A 70 -1.94 -18.17 -13.27
N ALA A 71 -0.84 -18.83 -13.63
CA ALA A 71 -0.36 -20.04 -12.96
C ALA A 71 -0.10 -19.86 -11.45
N GLU A 72 0.18 -18.63 -11.02
CA GLU A 72 0.36 -18.25 -9.61
C GLU A 72 -0.98 -18.17 -8.87
N GLU A 73 -2.03 -17.76 -9.56
CA GLU A 73 -3.38 -17.59 -9.02
C GLU A 73 -4.16 -18.92 -9.04
N SER A 74 -3.83 -19.84 -9.96
CA SER A 74 -4.42 -21.19 -9.99
C SER A 74 -4.09 -22.02 -8.74
N ILE A 75 -3.09 -21.64 -7.95
CA ILE A 75 -2.80 -22.26 -6.65
C ILE A 75 -3.87 -21.88 -5.61
N HIS A 76 -4.46 -20.70 -5.72
CA HIS A 76 -5.59 -20.31 -4.85
C HIS A 76 -6.88 -21.05 -5.23
N TRP A 77 -6.99 -21.50 -6.48
CA TRP A 77 -8.07 -22.34 -6.98
C TRP A 77 -7.89 -23.80 -6.52
N HIS A 78 -8.47 -24.12 -5.36
CA HIS A 78 -8.52 -25.49 -4.80
C HIS A 78 -9.75 -26.27 -5.32
N GLY A 79 -10.12 -26.12 -6.59
CA GLY A 79 -11.34 -26.72 -7.14
C GLY A 79 -12.64 -26.09 -6.61
N ARG A 80 -12.59 -24.83 -6.16
CA ARG A 80 -13.79 -24.04 -5.85
C ARG A 80 -14.31 -23.37 -7.11
N GLU A 81 -15.62 -23.46 -7.33
CA GLU A 81 -16.31 -22.80 -8.46
C GLU A 81 -16.49 -21.29 -8.23
N GLU A 82 -16.43 -20.86 -6.97
CA GLU A 82 -16.67 -19.49 -6.53
C GLU A 82 -15.60 -19.03 -5.55
N VAL A 83 -15.05 -17.84 -5.79
CA VAL A 83 -14.04 -17.23 -4.93
C VAL A 83 -14.30 -15.73 -4.82
N ASP A 84 -14.30 -15.22 -3.59
CA ASP A 84 -14.31 -13.77 -3.35
C ASP A 84 -13.03 -13.14 -3.89
N ALA A 85 -13.17 -12.19 -4.81
CA ALA A 85 -12.06 -11.40 -5.28
C ALA A 85 -12.39 -9.92 -5.33
N PHE A 86 -11.35 -9.10 -5.38
CA PHE A 86 -11.45 -7.67 -5.41
C PHE A 86 -11.28 -7.17 -6.85
N VAL A 87 -12.27 -6.44 -7.34
CA VAL A 87 -12.24 -5.80 -8.68
C VAL A 87 -11.98 -4.31 -8.50
N SER A 88 -11.08 -3.76 -9.32
CA SER A 88 -10.79 -2.32 -9.30
C SER A 88 -11.92 -1.53 -9.94
N GLU A 89 -12.45 -0.53 -9.23
CA GLU A 89 -13.50 0.35 -9.75
C GLU A 89 -13.01 1.18 -10.96
N HIS A 90 -11.77 1.67 -10.91
CA HIS A 90 -11.18 2.49 -11.98
C HIS A 90 -10.75 1.65 -13.19
N HIS A 91 -10.39 0.39 -12.97
CA HIS A 91 -9.96 -0.53 -14.02
C HIS A 91 -10.72 -1.85 -13.91
N PRO A 92 -11.95 -1.94 -14.43
CA PRO A 92 -12.82 -3.09 -14.18
C PRO A 92 -12.31 -4.41 -14.79
N GLY A 93 -11.23 -4.36 -15.59
CA GLY A 93 -10.54 -5.53 -16.15
C GLY A 93 -9.44 -6.09 -15.25
N LEU A 94 -9.17 -5.45 -14.12
CA LEU A 94 -8.20 -5.89 -13.13
C LEU A 94 -8.93 -6.52 -11.94
N MET A 95 -8.56 -7.77 -11.66
CA MET A 95 -9.03 -8.57 -10.55
C MET A 95 -7.82 -8.97 -9.69
N ARG A 96 -7.99 -9.00 -8.37
CA ARG A 96 -7.01 -9.51 -7.41
C ARG A 96 -7.70 -10.35 -6.33
N PHE A 97 -7.13 -11.51 -6.02
CA PHE A 97 -7.61 -12.36 -4.91
C PHE A 97 -7.24 -11.81 -3.53
N GLU A 98 -6.15 -11.03 -3.44
CA GLU A 98 -5.71 -10.43 -2.18
C GLU A 98 -6.04 -8.92 -2.12
N PRO A 99 -6.77 -8.46 -1.09
CA PRO A 99 -7.14 -7.06 -0.94
C PRO A 99 -5.97 -6.14 -0.58
N ARG A 100 -4.83 -6.68 -0.10
CA ARG A 100 -3.77 -5.89 0.51
C ARG A 100 -2.43 -6.17 -0.14
N ARG A 101 -1.76 -5.10 -0.60
CA ARG A 101 -0.34 -5.15 -0.96
C ARG A 101 0.50 -5.03 0.33
N PRO A 102 1.08 -6.12 0.87
CA PRO A 102 1.78 -6.10 2.17
C PRO A 102 2.96 -5.11 2.16
N LEU A 103 3.62 -4.98 1.02
CA LEU A 103 4.75 -4.07 0.81
C LEU A 103 4.35 -2.59 0.98
N LEU A 104 3.18 -2.19 0.48
CA LEU A 104 2.66 -0.82 0.63
C LEU A 104 2.34 -0.48 2.08
N HIS A 105 1.83 -1.46 2.83
CA HIS A 105 1.58 -1.28 4.25
C HIS A 105 2.89 -1.11 5.02
N ALA A 106 3.93 -1.90 4.70
CA ALA A 106 5.25 -1.74 5.28
C ALA A 106 5.85 -0.35 5.00
N PHE A 107 5.78 0.14 3.76
CA PHE A 107 6.21 1.50 3.41
C PHE A 107 5.41 2.58 4.14
N GLN A 108 4.11 2.38 4.33
CA GLN A 108 3.30 3.31 5.09
C GLN A 108 3.74 3.39 6.55
N VAL A 109 3.91 2.25 7.22
CA VAL A 109 4.33 2.18 8.64
C VAL A 109 5.72 2.80 8.79
N LEU A 110 6.65 2.47 7.89
CA LEU A 110 7.99 3.04 7.87
C LEU A 110 7.95 4.56 7.70
N GLY A 111 7.15 5.07 6.75
CA GLY A 111 6.98 6.49 6.50
C GLY A 111 6.43 7.23 7.71
N ILE A 112 5.36 6.70 8.33
CA ILE A 112 4.78 7.28 9.56
C ILE A 112 5.82 7.34 10.67
N THR A 113 6.58 6.26 10.86
CA THR A 113 7.58 6.16 11.93
C THR A 113 8.71 7.16 11.73
N LEU A 114 9.27 7.24 10.52
CA LEU A 114 10.31 8.21 10.18
C LEU A 114 9.83 9.66 10.33
N THR A 115 8.64 9.97 9.81
CA THR A 115 8.06 11.31 9.93
C THR A 115 7.78 11.67 11.38
N ALA A 116 7.30 10.75 12.21
CA ALA A 116 7.05 10.99 13.63
C ALA A 116 8.35 11.27 14.40
N VAL A 117 9.40 10.48 14.16
CA VAL A 117 10.73 10.71 14.74
C VAL A 117 11.28 12.07 14.30
N GLY A 118 11.21 12.38 13.00
CA GLY A 118 11.68 13.65 12.46
C GLY A 118 10.92 14.84 13.03
N ALA A 119 9.60 14.76 13.15
CA ALA A 119 8.78 15.81 13.74
C ALA A 119 9.10 16.02 15.23
N GLY A 120 9.28 14.93 15.99
CA GLY A 120 9.72 15.01 17.39
C GLY A 120 11.09 15.68 17.53
N ALA A 121 12.00 15.41 16.61
CA ALA A 121 13.32 16.03 16.59
C ALA A 121 13.26 17.54 16.26
N VAL A 122 12.39 17.96 15.32
CA VAL A 122 12.12 19.39 15.09
C VAL A 122 11.56 20.06 16.33
N ILE A 123 10.55 19.45 16.97
CA ILE A 123 9.94 20.00 18.19
C ILE A 123 10.99 20.15 19.28
N LEU A 124 11.84 19.14 19.48
CA LEU A 124 12.92 19.19 20.46
C LEU A 124 13.91 20.33 20.15
N SER A 125 14.33 20.46 18.89
CA SER A 125 15.24 21.53 18.45
C SER A 125 14.64 22.92 18.71
N VAL A 126 13.36 23.10 18.39
CA VAL A 126 12.63 24.35 18.66
C VAL A 126 12.57 24.64 20.16
N VAL A 127 12.26 23.65 21.00
CA VAL A 127 12.22 23.83 22.46
C VAL A 127 13.59 24.22 23.01
N LEU A 128 14.67 23.57 22.54
CA LEU A 128 16.03 23.90 22.96
C LEU A 128 16.43 25.33 22.62
N LEU A 129 15.93 25.89 21.50
CA LEU A 129 16.16 27.28 21.11
C LEU A 129 15.59 28.30 22.11
N PHE A 130 14.57 27.93 22.88
CA PHE A 130 13.97 28.79 23.91
C PHE A 130 14.49 28.54 25.32
N VAL A 131 15.12 27.39 25.58
CA VAL A 131 15.60 26.98 26.91
C VAL A 131 17.11 27.19 27.07
N GLY A 132 17.87 27.14 25.97
CA GLY A 132 19.29 27.49 25.93
C GLY A 132 19.51 28.98 25.71
#